data_AF-A0A3M1IND6-F1
#
_entry.id   AF-A0A3M1IND6-F1
#
_cell.length_a   1.000
_cell.length_b   1.000
_cell.length_c   1.000
_cell.angle_alpha   90.00
_cell.angle_beta   90.00
_cell.angle_gamma   90.00
#
_symmetry.space_group_name_H-M   'P 1'
#
loop_
_entity.id
_entity.type
_entity.pdbx_description
1 polymer ?
#
loop_
_entity_poly.entity_id
_entity_poly.type
_entity_poly.pdbx_seq_one_letter_code
_entity_poly.pdbx_strand_id
1 'polypeptide(L)'
;MWLVFANTNRIRNKKLKLLAKPVALVIIVIGVGVGLPLASRFSDRYDIEKAIETAEITANYIHRISLRDQGSAYNLNIEYTPLGIVRAAPAAVNVTLFRPYLWEVRNPVMLLAAVEGTAFLFVTLYLFFRIGLLNFFRFLFNNPFLLASFVFSLTFAFAVGATTFNFGSLVRYKIPCLPFYGLVLAVAYGEYRRLSTARNQARFQVRSH
;
A
#
# COMPACT_ATOMS: atom_id res chain seq x y z
N MET A 1 18.62 -2.51 12.68
CA MET A 1 18.85 -3.75 11.91
C MET A 1 19.85 -3.54 10.77
N TRP A 2 19.59 -2.66 9.79
CA TRP A 2 20.48 -2.44 8.64
C TRP A 2 21.88 -1.87 8.99
N LEU A 3 21.94 -0.90 9.91
CA LEU A 3 23.22 -0.28 10.36
C LEU A 3 24.18 -1.26 11.04
N VAL A 4 23.66 -2.26 11.74
CA VAL A 4 24.49 -3.26 12.48
C VAL A 4 25.10 -4.27 11.50
N PHE A 5 24.35 -4.69 10.49
CA PHE A 5 24.84 -5.58 9.44
C PHE A 5 25.81 -4.90 8.48
N ALA A 6 25.54 -3.65 8.08
CA ALA A 6 26.38 -2.90 7.15
C ALA A 6 27.81 -2.64 7.69
N ASN A 7 27.96 -2.44 9.00
CA ASN A 7 29.26 -2.06 9.59
C ASN A 7 30.16 -3.26 10.00
N THR A 8 29.68 -4.50 9.87
CA THR A 8 30.43 -5.69 10.33
C THR A 8 31.46 -6.20 9.30
N ASN A 9 31.42 -5.70 8.06
CA ASN A 9 32.35 -6.08 6.98
C ASN A 9 33.58 -5.17 6.86
N ARG A 10 33.68 -4.08 7.63
CA ARG A 10 34.81 -3.13 7.57
C ARG A 10 35.90 -3.37 8.62
N ILE A 11 35.68 -4.31 9.55
CA ILE A 11 36.60 -4.57 10.67
C ILE A 11 37.55 -5.72 10.29
N ARG A 12 38.81 -5.36 10.01
CA ARG A 12 39.90 -6.28 9.58
C ARG A 12 40.45 -7.16 10.72
N ASN A 13 40.22 -6.80 11.99
CA ASN A 13 40.79 -7.48 13.16
C ASN A 13 39.87 -8.58 13.74
N LYS A 14 40.31 -9.85 13.66
CA LYS A 14 39.55 -11.03 14.11
C LYS A 14 39.13 -10.98 15.59
N LYS A 15 39.95 -10.39 16.48
CA LYS A 15 39.67 -10.26 17.93
C LYS A 15 38.52 -9.28 18.24
N LEU A 16 38.47 -8.13 17.55
CA LEU A 16 37.37 -7.16 17.69
C LEU A 16 36.05 -7.73 17.15
N LYS A 17 36.11 -8.52 16.07
CA LYS A 17 34.93 -9.19 15.48
C LYS A 17 34.37 -10.30 16.39
N LEU A 18 35.22 -10.93 17.20
CA LEU A 18 34.82 -11.95 18.18
C LEU A 18 34.16 -11.32 19.42
N LEU A 19 34.63 -10.14 19.86
CA LEU A 19 34.06 -9.36 20.97
C LEU A 19 32.78 -8.59 20.59
N ALA A 20 32.65 -8.13 19.34
CA ALA A 20 31.46 -7.39 18.89
C ALA A 20 30.18 -8.25 18.86
N LYS A 21 30.31 -9.56 18.66
CA LYS A 21 29.18 -10.50 18.60
C LYS A 21 28.43 -10.66 19.94
N PRO A 22 29.09 -10.97 21.07
CA PRO A 22 28.41 -11.06 22.36
C PRO A 22 27.89 -9.70 22.83
N VAL A 23 28.59 -8.60 22.55
CA VAL A 23 28.12 -7.24 22.89
C VAL A 23 26.85 -6.87 22.10
N ALA A 24 26.82 -7.17 20.80
CA ALA A 24 25.62 -6.96 20.00
C ALA A 24 24.45 -7.83 20.47
N LEU A 25 24.71 -9.09 20.86
CA LEU A 25 23.70 -9.98 21.43
C LEU A 25 23.13 -9.41 22.74
N VAL A 26 23.98 -8.93 23.65
CA VAL A 26 23.56 -8.32 24.92
C VAL A 26 22.76 -7.04 24.70
N ILE A 27 23.16 -6.18 23.75
CA ILE A 27 22.40 -4.97 23.40
C ILE A 27 21.02 -5.33 22.84
N ILE A 28 20.92 -6.40 22.03
CA ILE A 28 19.65 -6.90 21.51
C ILE A 28 18.78 -7.47 22.65
N VAL A 29 19.35 -8.27 23.55
CA VAL A 29 18.62 -8.86 24.69
C VAL A 29 18.12 -7.77 25.65
N ILE A 30 18.93 -6.75 25.94
CA ILE A 30 18.53 -5.60 26.76
C ILE A 30 17.48 -4.76 26.02
N GLY A 31 17.66 -4.51 24.73
CA GLY A 31 16.71 -3.77 23.92
C GLY A 31 15.34 -4.46 23.83
N VAL A 32 15.31 -5.80 23.76
CA VAL A 32 14.08 -6.60 23.78
C VAL A 32 13.48 -6.65 25.19
N GLY A 33 14.31 -6.85 26.22
CA GLY A 33 13.88 -6.92 27.62
C GLY A 33 13.33 -5.60 28.18
N VAL A 34 13.80 -4.45 27.67
CA VAL A 34 13.29 -3.12 28.03
C VAL A 34 12.22 -2.64 27.04
N GLY A 35 12.33 -3.00 25.76
CA GLY A 35 11.40 -2.59 24.72
C GLY A 35 10.02 -3.25 24.84
N LEU A 36 9.96 -4.53 25.20
CA LEU A 36 8.69 -5.25 25.34
C LEU A 36 7.80 -4.71 26.49
N PRO A 37 8.33 -4.44 27.71
CA PRO A 37 7.53 -3.87 28.79
C PRO A 37 7.16 -2.40 28.60
N LEU A 38 7.97 -1.63 27.87
CA LEU A 38 7.59 -0.26 27.47
C LEU A 38 6.47 -0.32 26.43
N ALA A 39 6.59 -1.15 25.40
CA ALA A 39 5.55 -1.34 24.39
C ALA A 39 4.23 -1.84 25.01
N SER A 40 4.28 -2.75 25.99
CA SER A 40 3.08 -3.25 26.67
C SER A 40 2.40 -2.21 27.58
N ARG A 41 3.10 -1.15 27.99
CA ARG A 41 2.49 0.00 28.68
C ARG A 41 1.75 0.94 27.73
N PHE A 42 2.01 0.84 26.43
CA PHE A 42 1.30 1.56 25.37
C PHE A 42 0.16 0.72 24.74
N SER A 43 0.25 -0.62 24.70
CA SER A 43 -0.37 -1.37 23.59
C SER A 43 -1.84 -1.83 23.69
N ASP A 44 -2.42 -2.14 24.85
CA ASP A 44 -3.69 -2.92 24.89
C ASP A 44 -4.86 -2.50 23.95
N ARG A 45 -5.43 -1.32 24.22
CA ARG A 45 -6.67 -0.84 23.58
C ARG A 45 -6.72 0.68 23.39
N TYR A 46 -6.04 1.42 24.26
CA TYR A 46 -6.08 2.88 24.30
C TYR A 46 -5.42 3.53 23.08
N ASP A 47 -4.35 2.96 22.52
CA ASP A 47 -3.70 3.49 21.32
C ASP A 47 -4.54 3.24 20.05
N ILE A 48 -5.20 2.08 19.95
CA ILE A 48 -6.07 1.77 18.82
C ILE A 48 -7.35 2.62 18.89
N GLU A 49 -7.98 2.71 20.05
CA GLU A 49 -9.17 3.55 20.26
C GLU A 49 -8.88 5.03 19.99
N LYS A 50 -7.75 5.56 20.47
CA LYS A 50 -7.30 6.92 20.15
C LYS A 50 -6.97 7.11 18.68
N ALA A 51 -6.36 6.13 18.03
CA ALA A 51 -6.06 6.21 16.60
C ALA A 51 -7.36 6.24 15.76
N ILE A 52 -8.35 5.44 16.14
CA ILE A 52 -9.69 5.44 15.53
C ILE A 52 -10.39 6.79 15.77
N GLU A 53 -10.38 7.30 17.01
CA GLU A 53 -10.97 8.59 17.38
C GLU A 53 -10.30 9.73 16.61
N THR A 54 -8.97 9.74 16.53
CA THR A 54 -8.21 10.75 15.78
C THR A 54 -8.52 10.69 14.29
N ALA A 55 -8.61 9.48 13.72
CA ALA A 55 -8.99 9.29 12.32
C ALA A 55 -10.41 9.82 12.07
N GLU A 56 -11.37 9.50 12.95
CA GLU A 56 -12.75 9.99 12.88
C GLU A 56 -12.82 11.51 12.95
N ILE A 57 -12.17 12.14 13.95
CA ILE A 57 -12.16 13.60 14.12
C ILE A 57 -11.55 14.27 12.89
N THR A 58 -10.41 13.76 12.42
CA THR A 58 -9.70 14.31 11.25
C THR A 58 -10.56 14.20 10.00
N ALA A 59 -11.15 13.04 9.76
CA ALA A 59 -11.97 12.80 8.59
C ALA A 59 -13.24 13.67 8.62
N ASN A 60 -13.93 13.74 9.75
CA ASN A 60 -15.11 14.60 9.94
C ASN A 60 -14.77 16.09 9.82
N TYR A 61 -13.60 16.52 10.30
CA TYR A 61 -13.12 17.90 10.16
C TYR A 61 -12.87 18.24 8.69
N ILE A 62 -12.12 17.40 7.96
CA ILE A 62 -11.83 17.64 6.54
C ILE A 62 -13.10 17.57 5.72
N HIS A 63 -14.02 16.63 5.99
CA HIS A 63 -15.31 16.55 5.32
C HIS A 63 -16.12 17.84 5.49
N ARG A 64 -16.22 18.36 6.73
CA ARG A 64 -16.93 19.63 7.02
C ARG A 64 -16.34 20.82 6.29
N ILE A 65 -15.01 20.93 6.21
CA ILE A 65 -14.35 22.00 5.44
C ILE A 65 -14.60 21.82 3.93
N SER A 66 -14.52 20.59 3.45
CA SER A 66 -14.69 20.26 2.03
C SER A 66 -16.10 20.53 1.51
N LEU A 67 -17.12 20.44 2.38
CA LEU A 67 -18.49 20.84 2.07
C LEU A 67 -18.64 22.36 1.94
N ARG A 68 -17.86 23.16 2.69
CA ARG A 68 -17.85 24.62 2.59
C ARG A 68 -17.15 25.10 1.31
N ASP A 69 -16.10 24.40 0.88
CA ASP A 69 -15.29 24.74 -0.30
C ASP A 69 -15.89 24.27 -1.65
N GLN A 70 -17.20 23.96 -1.70
CA GLN A 70 -18.00 23.66 -2.91
C GLN A 70 -17.25 22.92 -4.04
N GLY A 71 -16.87 21.65 -3.86
CA GLY A 71 -16.57 20.88 -5.08
C GLY A 71 -16.07 19.46 -4.92
N SER A 72 -15.27 19.14 -3.91
CA SER A 72 -14.46 17.91 -3.98
C SER A 72 -14.61 16.98 -2.76
N ALA A 73 -15.65 17.17 -1.94
CA ALA A 73 -15.90 16.30 -0.79
C ALA A 73 -16.40 14.91 -1.24
N TYR A 74 -15.96 13.87 -0.54
CA TYR A 74 -16.56 12.54 -0.62
C TYR A 74 -16.78 12.00 0.79
N ASN A 75 -17.73 11.08 0.93
CA ASN A 75 -17.99 10.39 2.19
C ASN A 75 -17.97 8.89 1.93
N LEU A 76 -17.20 8.17 2.73
CA LEU A 76 -17.42 6.74 2.90
C LEU A 76 -18.19 6.65 4.21
N ASN A 77 -19.38 6.05 4.19
CA ASN A 77 -20.17 5.81 5.41
C ASN A 77 -19.44 4.78 6.30
N ILE A 78 -18.29 5.19 6.87
CA ILE A 78 -17.42 4.37 7.69
C ILE A 78 -18.02 4.36 9.08
N GLU A 79 -18.32 3.16 9.56
CA GLU A 79 -18.57 2.94 10.97
C GLU A 79 -17.20 2.83 11.65
N TYR A 80 -16.85 3.77 12.53
CA TYR A 80 -15.56 3.81 13.23
C TYR A 80 -15.48 2.77 14.37
N THR A 81 -15.90 1.55 14.07
CA THR A 81 -15.67 0.36 14.90
C THR A 81 -14.58 -0.49 14.24
N PRO A 82 -13.82 -1.32 14.99
CA PRO A 82 -12.78 -2.17 14.39
C PRO A 82 -13.28 -3.00 13.21
N LEU A 83 -14.51 -3.51 13.30
CA LEU A 83 -15.15 -4.27 12.22
C LEU A 83 -15.61 -3.37 11.07
N GLY A 84 -16.17 -2.19 11.37
CA GLY A 84 -16.60 -1.22 10.37
C GLY A 84 -15.44 -0.68 9.53
N ILE A 85 -14.28 -0.49 10.14
CA ILE A 85 -13.05 -0.08 9.48
C ILE A 85 -12.57 -1.13 8.48
N VAL A 86 -12.57 -2.41 8.87
CA VAL A 86 -12.20 -3.52 7.97
C VAL A 86 -13.20 -3.62 6.81
N ARG A 87 -14.49 -3.45 7.06
CA ARG A 87 -15.52 -3.43 6.01
C ARG A 87 -15.36 -2.23 5.06
N ALA A 88 -14.90 -1.10 5.56
CA ALA A 88 -14.62 0.09 4.76
C ALA A 88 -13.34 -0.05 3.91
N ALA A 89 -12.45 -0.99 4.22
CA ALA A 89 -11.15 -1.10 3.58
C ALA A 89 -11.21 -1.21 2.04
N PRO A 90 -12.04 -2.08 1.44
CA PRO A 90 -12.15 -2.17 -0.02
C PRO A 90 -12.65 -0.87 -0.66
N ALA A 91 -13.61 -0.19 -0.02
CA ALA A 91 -14.15 1.06 -0.50
C ALA A 91 -13.12 2.21 -0.40
N ALA A 92 -12.37 2.27 0.70
CA ALA A 92 -11.32 3.27 0.91
C ALA A 92 -10.17 3.11 -0.08
N VAL A 93 -9.73 1.88 -0.32
CA VAL A 93 -8.71 1.57 -1.34
C VAL A 93 -9.21 1.96 -2.74
N ASN A 94 -10.46 1.61 -3.08
CA ASN A 94 -11.04 1.98 -4.38
C ASN A 94 -11.08 3.50 -4.56
N VAL A 95 -11.46 4.24 -3.51
CA VAL A 95 -11.51 5.70 -3.56
C VAL A 95 -10.12 6.29 -3.77
N THR A 96 -9.12 5.80 -3.05
CA THR A 96 -7.75 6.33 -3.16
C THR A 96 -7.08 6.00 -4.47
N LEU A 97 -7.25 4.79 -4.99
CA LEU A 97 -6.56 4.35 -6.21
C LEU A 97 -7.29 4.79 -7.49
N PHE A 98 -8.62 4.73 -7.51
CA PHE A 98 -9.39 4.83 -8.76
C PHE A 98 -10.34 6.02 -8.83
N ARG A 99 -10.75 6.61 -7.69
CA ARG A 99 -11.57 7.83 -7.67
C ARG A 99 -10.68 9.08 -7.57
N PRO A 100 -11.12 10.26 -8.05
CA PRO A 100 -12.44 10.59 -8.58
C PRO A 100 -12.73 9.97 -9.95
N TYR A 101 -13.99 9.62 -10.21
CA TYR A 101 -14.37 9.18 -11.55
C TYR A 101 -14.59 10.37 -12.49
N LEU A 102 -14.49 10.17 -13.80
CA LEU A 102 -14.65 11.22 -14.80
C LEU A 102 -15.98 11.98 -14.67
N TRP A 103 -17.04 11.31 -14.21
CA TRP A 103 -18.37 11.91 -13.98
C TRP A 103 -18.52 12.63 -12.62
N GLU A 104 -17.58 12.46 -11.69
CA GLU A 104 -17.59 13.14 -10.39
C GLU A 104 -16.82 14.47 -10.44
N VAL A 105 -16.18 14.77 -11.57
CA VAL A 105 -15.31 15.92 -11.75
C VAL A 105 -16.10 17.22 -11.63
N ARG A 106 -15.70 18.05 -10.68
CA ARG A 106 -16.28 19.38 -10.46
C ARG A 106 -15.31 20.52 -10.75
N ASN A 107 -14.01 20.24 -10.77
CA ASN A 107 -12.94 21.23 -10.92
C ASN A 107 -11.86 20.71 -11.91
N PRO A 108 -11.13 21.58 -12.64
CA PRO A 108 -10.09 21.14 -13.59
C PRO A 108 -8.98 20.29 -12.97
N VAL A 109 -8.58 20.58 -11.74
CA VAL A 109 -7.58 19.78 -11.01
C VAL A 109 -8.08 18.35 -10.75
N MET A 110 -9.38 18.19 -10.51
CA MET A 110 -10.03 16.90 -10.30
C MET A 110 -10.11 16.08 -11.59
N LEU A 111 -10.15 16.73 -12.75
CA LEU A 111 -10.13 16.06 -14.05
C LEU A 111 -8.81 15.30 -14.27
N LEU A 112 -7.68 15.93 -13.98
CA LEU A 112 -6.36 15.29 -14.08
C LEU A 112 -6.27 14.06 -13.18
N ALA A 113 -6.74 14.19 -11.94
CA ALA A 113 -6.82 13.09 -10.99
C ALA A 113 -7.75 11.97 -11.46
N ALA A 114 -8.86 12.32 -12.10
CA ALA A 114 -9.81 11.34 -12.63
C ALA A 114 -9.24 10.56 -13.82
N VAL A 115 -8.51 11.24 -14.71
CA VAL A 115 -7.79 10.60 -15.82
C VAL A 115 -6.74 9.64 -15.29
N GLU A 116 -5.94 10.06 -14.30
CA GLU A 116 -4.93 9.20 -13.65
C GLU A 116 -5.58 7.96 -13.01
N GLY A 117 -6.59 8.15 -12.15
CA GLY A 117 -7.27 7.03 -11.48
C GLY A 117 -7.94 6.07 -12.46
N THR A 118 -8.52 6.61 -13.53
CA THR A 118 -9.13 5.83 -14.62
C THR A 118 -8.09 5.02 -15.38
N ALA A 119 -6.91 5.59 -15.67
CA ALA A 119 -5.82 4.87 -16.32
C ALA A 119 -5.32 3.70 -15.45
N PHE A 120 -5.12 3.91 -14.14
CA PHE A 120 -4.78 2.83 -13.21
C PHE A 120 -5.85 1.76 -13.16
N LEU A 121 -7.13 2.14 -13.09
CA LEU A 121 -8.26 1.20 -13.10
C LEU A 121 -8.25 0.34 -14.36
N PHE A 122 -8.11 0.94 -15.54
CA PHE A 122 -8.07 0.21 -16.81
C PHE A 122 -6.90 -0.75 -16.88
N VAL A 123 -5.69 -0.34 -16.48
CA VAL A 123 -4.50 -1.21 -16.47
C VAL A 123 -4.70 -2.38 -15.50
N THR A 124 -5.20 -2.12 -14.29
CA THR A 124 -5.46 -3.16 -13.29
C THR A 124 -6.47 -4.18 -13.79
N LEU A 125 -7.61 -3.72 -14.32
CA LEU A 125 -8.62 -4.60 -14.90
C LEU A 125 -8.07 -5.38 -16.10
N TYR A 126 -7.35 -4.72 -17.01
CA TYR A 126 -6.72 -5.36 -18.15
C TYR A 126 -5.80 -6.52 -17.72
N LEU A 127 -4.93 -6.29 -16.73
CA LEU A 127 -4.02 -7.32 -16.23
C LEU A 127 -4.78 -8.46 -15.53
N PHE A 128 -5.81 -8.16 -14.74
CA PHE A 128 -6.62 -9.18 -14.09
C PHE A 128 -7.34 -10.08 -15.09
N PHE A 129 -7.88 -9.51 -16.18
CA PHE A 129 -8.53 -10.30 -17.24
C PHE A 129 -7.53 -11.07 -18.11
N ARG A 130 -6.33 -10.54 -18.35
CA ARG A 130 -5.34 -11.17 -19.24
C ARG A 130 -4.49 -12.24 -18.58
N ILE A 131 -4.06 -12.01 -17.34
CA ILE A 131 -3.25 -12.97 -16.55
C ILE A 131 -4.19 -13.96 -15.84
N GLY A 132 -5.37 -13.49 -15.43
CA GLY A 132 -6.29 -14.19 -14.54
C GLY A 132 -6.03 -13.81 -13.08
N LEU A 133 -7.09 -13.60 -12.30
CA LEU A 133 -7.01 -13.16 -10.90
C LEU A 133 -6.13 -14.09 -10.05
N LEU A 134 -6.33 -15.41 -10.15
CA LEU A 134 -5.56 -16.40 -9.39
C LEU A 134 -4.07 -16.39 -9.75
N ASN A 135 -3.76 -16.26 -11.04
CA ASN A 135 -2.37 -16.23 -11.51
C ASN A 135 -1.67 -14.92 -11.13
N PHE A 136 -2.41 -13.81 -11.11
CA PHE A 136 -1.90 -12.53 -10.61
C PHE A 136 -1.47 -12.66 -9.14
N PHE A 137 -2.35 -13.15 -8.27
CA PHE A 137 -1.99 -13.33 -6.87
C PHE A 137 -0.88 -14.36 -6.68
N ARG A 138 -0.91 -15.49 -7.39
CA ARG A 138 0.20 -16.47 -7.36
C ARG A 138 1.54 -15.84 -7.74
N PHE A 139 1.54 -15.00 -8.77
CA PHE A 139 2.73 -14.26 -9.19
C PHE A 139 3.23 -13.31 -8.09
N LEU A 140 2.33 -12.60 -7.41
CA LEU A 140 2.69 -11.75 -6.26
C LEU A 140 3.29 -12.57 -5.13
N PHE A 141 2.65 -13.67 -4.73
CA PHE A 141 3.15 -14.54 -3.66
C PHE A 141 4.52 -15.16 -3.95
N ASN A 142 4.84 -15.41 -5.21
CA ASN A 142 6.16 -15.90 -5.63
C ASN A 142 7.25 -14.82 -5.60
N ASN A 143 6.89 -13.54 -5.50
CA ASN A 143 7.81 -12.41 -5.51
C ASN A 143 7.68 -11.59 -4.22
N PRO A 144 8.44 -11.90 -3.15
CA PRO A 144 8.29 -11.25 -1.85
C PRO A 144 8.38 -9.72 -1.87
N PHE A 145 9.22 -9.15 -2.75
CA PHE A 145 9.34 -7.71 -2.93
C PHE A 145 8.08 -7.08 -3.55
N LEU A 146 7.48 -7.73 -4.54
CA LEU A 146 6.24 -7.26 -5.18
C LEU A 146 5.05 -7.40 -4.23
N LEU A 147 5.00 -8.50 -3.46
CA LEU A 147 3.99 -8.69 -2.43
C LEU A 147 4.07 -7.59 -1.37
N ALA A 148 5.27 -7.29 -0.86
CA ALA A 148 5.48 -6.21 0.10
C ALA A 148 5.07 -4.85 -0.47
N SER A 149 5.41 -4.57 -1.73
CA SER A 149 5.03 -3.33 -2.43
C SER A 149 3.51 -3.21 -2.61
N PHE A 150 2.85 -4.31 -2.97
CA PHE A 150 1.40 -4.37 -3.14
C PHE A 150 0.66 -4.18 -1.81
N VAL A 151 1.07 -4.90 -0.76
CA VAL A 151 0.49 -4.75 0.58
C VAL A 151 0.71 -3.35 1.14
N PHE A 152 1.92 -2.80 0.99
CA PHE A 152 2.21 -1.42 1.39
C PHE A 152 1.27 -0.43 0.68
N SER A 153 1.14 -0.56 -0.65
CA SER A 153 0.24 0.29 -1.43
C SER A 153 -1.21 0.20 -0.95
N LEU A 154 -1.73 -1.01 -0.70
CA LEU A 154 -3.09 -1.21 -0.23
C LEU A 154 -3.34 -0.63 1.17
N THR A 155 -2.44 -0.92 2.12
CA THR A 155 -2.57 -0.40 3.49
C THR A 155 -2.49 1.12 3.53
N PHE A 156 -1.59 1.70 2.75
CA PHE A 156 -1.45 3.15 2.65
C PHE A 156 -2.66 3.79 1.94
N ALA A 157 -3.15 3.18 0.85
CA ALA A 157 -4.35 3.63 0.15
C ALA A 157 -5.59 3.60 1.04
N PHE A 158 -5.71 2.56 1.87
CA PHE A 158 -6.74 2.45 2.89
C PHE A 158 -6.66 3.61 3.92
N ALA A 159 -5.49 3.82 4.51
CA ALA A 159 -5.28 4.85 5.55
C ALA A 159 -5.60 6.26 5.05
N VAL A 160 -5.13 6.60 3.85
CA VAL A 160 -5.39 7.91 3.24
C VAL A 160 -6.87 8.06 2.85
N GLY A 161 -7.46 7.01 2.27
CA GLY A 161 -8.85 7.02 1.81
C GLY A 161 -9.85 7.20 2.94
N ALA A 162 -9.59 6.58 4.09
CA ALA A 162 -10.43 6.64 5.29
C ALA A 162 -10.31 7.96 6.07
N THR A 163 -9.25 8.76 5.85
CA THR A 163 -8.98 9.97 6.64
C THR A 163 -9.17 11.28 5.89
N THR A 164 -9.16 11.28 4.56
CA THR A 164 -9.03 12.53 3.79
C THR A 164 -10.37 13.15 3.36
N PHE A 165 -11.39 12.38 2.98
CA PHE A 165 -12.73 12.87 2.56
C PHE A 165 -12.77 14.11 1.61
N ASN A 166 -11.69 14.38 0.88
CA ASN A 166 -11.53 15.47 -0.08
C ASN A 166 -10.67 15.01 -1.26
N PHE A 167 -11.17 15.07 -2.50
CA PHE A 167 -10.43 14.62 -3.68
C PHE A 167 -9.16 15.43 -3.96
N GLY A 168 -9.14 16.73 -3.69
CA GLY A 168 -7.96 17.59 -3.89
C GLY A 168 -6.79 17.23 -2.97
N SER A 169 -7.07 16.98 -1.70
CA SER A 169 -6.07 16.49 -0.73
C SER A 169 -5.70 15.03 -0.96
N LEU A 170 -6.69 14.20 -1.33
CA LEU A 170 -6.51 12.77 -1.60
C LEU A 170 -5.45 12.53 -2.69
N VAL A 171 -5.47 13.34 -3.75
CA VAL A 171 -4.51 13.24 -4.86
C VAL A 171 -3.08 13.46 -4.40
N ARG A 172 -2.86 14.37 -3.45
CA ARG A 172 -1.52 14.68 -2.92
C ARG A 172 -1.06 13.58 -1.97
N TYR A 173 -1.96 13.12 -1.12
CA TYR A 173 -1.65 12.13 -0.11
C TYR A 173 -1.45 10.74 -0.68
N LYS A 174 -2.00 10.40 -1.86
CA LYS A 174 -1.74 9.11 -2.52
C LYS A 174 -0.43 9.04 -3.31
N ILE A 175 0.25 10.17 -3.58
CA ILE A 175 1.52 10.20 -4.34
C ILE A 175 2.56 9.19 -3.81
N PRO A 176 2.76 9.02 -2.49
CA PRO A 176 3.75 8.06 -1.99
C PRO A 176 3.44 6.59 -2.30
N CYS A 177 2.17 6.20 -2.41
CA CYS A 177 1.80 4.80 -2.66
C CYS A 177 1.71 4.45 -4.15
N LEU A 178 1.48 5.44 -5.02
CA LEU A 178 1.40 5.25 -6.47
C LEU A 178 2.64 4.59 -7.12
N PRO A 179 3.90 4.94 -6.79
CA PRO A 179 5.06 4.29 -7.42
C PRO A 179 5.13 2.81 -7.08
N PHE A 180 4.75 2.40 -5.87
CA PHE A 180 4.71 0.99 -5.48
C PHE A 180 3.59 0.24 -6.22
N TYR A 181 2.41 0.85 -6.33
CA TYR A 181 1.31 0.28 -7.11
C TYR A 181 1.66 0.15 -8.59
N GLY A 182 2.21 1.22 -9.18
CA GLY A 182 2.66 1.25 -10.57
C GLY A 182 3.76 0.24 -10.86
N LEU A 183 4.70 0.03 -9.92
CA LEU A 183 5.73 -1.01 -10.04
C LEU A 183 5.11 -2.42 -10.09
N VAL A 184 4.12 -2.71 -9.23
CA VAL A 184 3.41 -3.99 -9.27
C VAL A 184 2.73 -4.21 -10.62
N LEU A 185 2.03 -3.19 -11.13
CA LEU A 185 1.35 -3.28 -12.43
C LEU A 185 2.34 -3.42 -13.60
N ALA A 186 3.43 -2.66 -13.60
CA ALA A 186 4.44 -2.70 -14.66
C ALA A 186 5.12 -4.08 -14.74
N VAL A 187 5.47 -4.65 -13.58
CA VAL A 187 6.11 -5.96 -13.51
C VAL A 187 5.12 -7.07 -13.87
N ALA A 188 3.86 -6.97 -13.41
CA ALA A 188 2.80 -7.90 -13.82
C ALA A 188 2.52 -7.83 -15.34
N TYR A 189 2.56 -6.65 -15.95
CA TYR A 189 2.47 -6.51 -17.40
C TYR A 189 3.63 -7.19 -18.14
N GLY A 190 4.84 -7.10 -17.60
CA GLY A 190 6.00 -7.85 -18.10
C GLY A 190 5.76 -9.37 -18.07
N GLU A 191 5.19 -9.88 -16.97
CA GLU A 191 4.85 -11.30 -16.83
C GLU A 191 3.75 -11.72 -17.82
N TYR A 192 2.72 -10.91 -18.00
CA TYR A 192 1.71 -11.13 -19.04
C TYR A 192 2.34 -11.31 -20.43
N ARG A 193 3.30 -10.44 -20.81
CA ARG A 193 3.97 -10.55 -22.10
C ARG A 193 4.74 -11.87 -22.24
N ARG A 194 5.40 -12.33 -21.17
CA ARG A 194 6.10 -13.63 -21.15
C ARG A 194 5.13 -14.80 -21.36
N LEU A 195 4.05 -14.84 -20.60
CA LEU A 195 3.02 -15.87 -20.71
C LEU A 195 2.36 -15.89 -22.09
N SER A 196 2.09 -14.70 -22.67
CA SER A 196 1.49 -14.59 -24.00
C SER A 196 2.41 -15.11 -25.11
N THR A 197 3.73 -14.87 -24.99
CA THR A 197 4.74 -15.32 -25.95
C THR A 197 4.89 -16.85 -25.91
N ALA A 198 5.00 -17.41 -24.70
CA ALA A 198 5.08 -18.86 -24.50
C ALA A 198 3.85 -19.59 -25.06
N ARG A 199 2.64 -19.04 -24.83
CA ARG A 199 1.40 -19.61 -25.37
C ARG A 199 1.34 -19.59 -26.90
N ASN A 200 1.85 -18.52 -27.53
CA ASN A 200 1.88 -18.44 -28.99
C ASN A 200 2.85 -19.46 -29.58
N GLN A 201 4.05 -19.62 -29.00
CA GLN A 201 5.03 -20.63 -29.44
C GLN A 201 4.48 -22.07 -29.36
N ALA A 202 3.80 -22.40 -28.24
CA ALA A 202 3.15 -23.70 -28.08
C ALA A 202 2.05 -23.95 -29.13
N ARG A 203 1.29 -22.93 -29.51
CA ARG A 203 0.27 -23.03 -30.57
C ARG A 203 0.85 -23.28 -31.96
N PHE A 204 2.02 -22.73 -32.27
CA PHE A 204 2.67 -22.96 -33.56
C PHE A 204 3.23 -24.38 -33.67
N GLN A 205 3.79 -24.94 -32.60
CA GLN A 205 4.31 -26.32 -32.59
C GLN A 205 3.22 -27.38 -32.78
N VAL A 206 2.00 -27.14 -32.28
CA VAL A 206 0.86 -28.06 -32.46
C VAL A 206 0.28 -28.01 -33.88
N ARG A 207 0.50 -26.93 -34.64
CA ARG A 207 0.03 -26.78 -36.02
C ARG A 207 1.01 -27.29 -37.08
N SER A 208 2.26 -27.54 -36.70
CA SER A 208 3.33 -28.05 -37.59
C SER A 208 3.45 -29.58 -37.59
N HIS A 209 2.60 -30.26 -36.82
CA HIS A 209 2.43 -31.71 -36.81
C HIS A 209 1.01 -32.05 -37.27
#